data_AF-A0A0M1J1P6-F1
#
_entry.id   AF-A0A0M1J1P6-F1
#
_cell.length_a   1.000
_cell.length_b   1.000
_cell.length_c   1.000
_cell.angle_alpha   90.00
_cell.angle_beta   90.00
_cell.angle_gamma   90.00
#
_symmetry.space_group_name_H-M   'P 1'
#
loop_
_entity.id
_entity.type
_entity.pdbx_description
1 polymer ?
#
loop_
_entity_poly.entity_id
_entity_poly.type
_entity_poly.pdbx_seq_one_letter_code
_entity_poly.pdbx_strand_id
1 'polypeptide(L)'
;LQLAINKNPNIPLALLKLSELRVNQSRYTEAKTYLDQYVKLAPLSPNVILLQYRTALGLHDNVAAAAAKDIMFKRFPNTPEAQTIKTLVSP
;
A
#
# COMPACT_ATOMS: atom_id res chain seq x y z
N LEU A 1 -25.15 -10.21 6.14
CA LEU A 1 -23.84 -9.79 5.60
C LEU A 1 -22.74 -10.76 6.07
N GLN A 2 -22.87 -12.06 5.76
CA GLN A 2 -21.98 -13.11 6.30
C GLN A 2 -21.76 -14.29 5.33
N LEU A 3 -21.99 -14.10 4.03
CA LEU A 3 -22.01 -15.20 3.05
C LEU A 3 -21.35 -14.79 1.73
N ALA A 4 -20.01 -14.71 1.70
CA ALA A 4 -19.20 -14.89 0.48
C ALA A 4 -17.68 -14.93 0.75
N ILE A 5 -17.21 -15.45 1.89
CA ILE A 5 -15.77 -15.69 2.10
C ILE A 5 -15.53 -17.18 1.97
N ASN A 6 -15.52 -17.67 0.75
CA ASN A 6 -14.78 -18.87 0.33
C ASN A 6 -14.92 -19.01 -1.19
N LYS A 7 -13.78 -19.16 -1.89
CA LYS A 7 -13.57 -19.58 -3.30
C LYS A 7 -12.90 -18.63 -4.30
N ASN A 8 -12.20 -17.58 -3.87
CA ASN A 8 -11.06 -17.10 -4.68
C ASN A 8 -9.99 -16.39 -3.82
N PRO A 9 -8.80 -16.98 -3.61
CA PRO A 9 -7.75 -16.39 -2.78
C PRO A 9 -7.13 -15.11 -3.38
N ASN A 10 -7.43 -14.81 -4.65
CA ASN A 10 -6.84 -13.71 -5.42
C ASN A 10 -7.84 -12.57 -5.69
N ILE A 11 -8.67 -12.20 -4.71
CA ILE A 11 -9.54 -11.02 -4.85
C ILE A 11 -8.70 -9.78 -4.53
N PRO A 12 -8.43 -8.88 -5.49
CA PRO A 12 -7.55 -7.73 -5.25
C PRO A 12 -8.02 -6.87 -4.07
N LEU A 13 -9.32 -6.64 -3.95
CA LEU A 13 -9.86 -5.89 -2.82
C LEU A 13 -9.53 -6.52 -1.47
N ALA A 14 -9.58 -7.85 -1.35
CA ALA A 14 -9.25 -8.57 -0.12
C ALA A 14 -7.76 -8.45 0.21
N LEU A 15 -6.88 -8.61 -0.80
CA LEU A 15 -5.43 -8.44 -0.64
C LEU A 15 -5.08 -7.03 -0.17
N LEU A 16 -5.71 -6.01 -0.74
CA LEU A 16 -5.52 -4.63 -0.34
C LEU A 16 -5.96 -4.41 1.11
N LYS A 17 -7.15 -4.88 1.49
CA LYS A 17 -7.68 -4.76 2.87
C LYS A 17 -6.83 -5.50 3.90
N LEU A 18 -6.33 -6.68 3.56
CA LEU A 18 -5.40 -7.43 4.42
C LEU A 18 -4.09 -6.68 4.58
N SER A 19 -3.55 -6.10 3.51
CA SER A 19 -2.35 -5.27 3.61
C SER A 19 -2.57 -4.05 4.50
N GLU A 20 -3.67 -3.30 4.31
CA GLU A 20 -4.04 -2.15 5.15
C GLU A 20 -4.10 -2.54 6.63
N LEU A 21 -4.79 -3.65 6.94
CA LEU A 21 -4.89 -4.19 8.29
C LEU A 21 -3.51 -4.52 8.87
N ARG A 22 -2.63 -5.14 8.08
CA ARG A 22 -1.28 -5.51 8.54
C ARG A 22 -0.39 -4.29 8.76
N VAL A 23 -0.46 -3.25 7.92
CA VAL A 23 0.23 -1.98 8.18
C VAL A 23 -0.22 -1.36 9.49
N ASN A 24 -1.53 -1.34 9.76
CA ASN A 24 -2.08 -0.79 11.00
C ASN A 24 -1.68 -1.60 12.25
N GLN A 25 -1.34 -2.88 12.08
CA GLN A 25 -0.81 -3.76 13.14
C GLN A 25 0.72 -3.72 13.24
N SER A 26 1.40 -2.84 12.50
CA SER A 26 2.86 -2.80 12.36
C SER A 26 3.49 -4.12 11.86
N ARG A 27 2.70 -4.96 11.18
CA ARG A 27 3.12 -6.23 10.57
C ARG A 27 3.51 -6.00 9.12
N TYR A 28 4.54 -5.19 8.91
CA TYR A 28 4.88 -4.65 7.59
C TYR A 28 5.34 -5.72 6.58
N THR A 29 6.00 -6.79 7.03
CA THR A 29 6.41 -7.89 6.15
C THR A 29 5.21 -8.57 5.49
N GLU A 30 4.16 -8.88 6.27
CA GLU A 30 2.93 -9.45 5.74
C GLU A 30 2.15 -8.45 4.88
N ALA A 31 2.13 -7.18 5.29
CA ALA A 31 1.52 -6.13 4.49
C ALA A 31 2.15 -6.07 3.09
N LYS A 32 3.48 -6.16 3.01
CA LYS A 32 4.23 -6.21 1.76
C LYS A 32 3.85 -7.43 0.92
N THR A 33 3.77 -8.62 1.53
CA THR A 33 3.38 -9.84 0.82
C THR A 33 2.01 -9.70 0.16
N TYR A 34 1.02 -9.16 0.86
CA TYR A 34 -0.32 -8.95 0.30
C TYR A 34 -0.33 -7.86 -0.80
N LEU A 35 0.45 -6.79 -0.64
CA LEU A 35 0.61 -5.75 -1.66
C LEU A 35 1.27 -6.29 -2.93
N ASP A 36 2.32 -7.09 -2.80
CA ASP A 36 3.02 -7.70 -3.94
C ASP A 36 2.10 -8.64 -4.73
N GLN A 37 1.13 -9.29 -4.07
CA GLN A 37 0.08 -10.07 -4.73
C GLN A 37 -0.96 -9.15 -5.38
N TYR A 38 -1.38 -8.09 -4.71
CA TYR A 38 -2.36 -7.13 -5.23
C TYR A 38 -1.91 -6.51 -6.56
N VAL A 39 -0.68 -6.00 -6.63
CA VAL A 39 -0.18 -5.26 -7.80
C VAL A 39 -0.01 -6.13 -9.04
N LYS A 40 0.00 -7.47 -8.89
CA LYS A 40 -0.04 -8.42 -10.02
C LYS A 40 -1.43 -8.55 -10.63
N LEU A 41 -2.47 -8.18 -9.90
CA LEU A 41 -3.87 -8.43 -10.24
C LEU A 41 -4.67 -7.15 -10.49
N ALA A 42 -4.22 -6.01 -9.95
CA ALA A 42 -4.94 -4.75 -10.02
C ALA A 42 -3.98 -3.56 -10.21
N PRO A 43 -4.44 -2.48 -10.85
CA PRO A 43 -3.62 -1.31 -11.12
C PRO A 43 -3.23 -0.57 -9.84
N LEU A 44 -2.14 0.19 -9.93
CA LEU A 44 -1.75 1.16 -8.92
C LEU A 44 -2.72 2.35 -8.93
N SER A 45 -3.11 2.75 -7.74
CA SER A 45 -3.89 3.95 -7.44
C SER A 45 -3.21 4.71 -6.29
N PRO A 46 -3.55 5.99 -6.06
CA PRO A 46 -2.92 6.80 -5.02
C PRO A 46 -2.92 6.12 -3.64
N ASN A 47 -4.06 5.57 -3.21
CA ASN A 47 -4.18 4.84 -1.94
C ASN A 47 -3.24 3.62 -1.85
N VAL A 48 -3.07 2.87 -2.95
CA VAL A 48 -2.16 1.72 -3.00
C VAL A 48 -0.71 2.18 -2.89
N ILE A 49 -0.33 3.25 -3.58
CA ILE A 49 1.04 3.80 -3.53
C ILE A 49 1.35 4.35 -2.14
N LEU A 50 0.41 5.03 -1.49
CA LEU A 50 0.56 5.46 -0.10
C LEU A 50 0.75 4.27 0.84
N LEU A 51 0.01 3.17 0.62
CA LEU A 51 0.17 1.97 1.43
C LEU A 51 1.53 1.31 1.21
N GLN A 52 2.02 1.27 -0.03
CA GLN A 52 3.39 0.82 -0.36
C GLN A 52 4.43 1.68 0.36
N TYR A 53 4.27 3.00 0.33
CA TYR A 53 5.15 3.95 1.02
C TYR A 53 5.18 3.69 2.54
N ARG A 54 4.01 3.63 3.19
CA ARG A 54 3.90 3.34 4.64
C ARG A 54 4.49 1.98 5.01
N THR A 55 4.27 0.97 4.18
CA THR A 55 4.84 -0.37 4.37
C THR A 55 6.36 -0.34 4.29
N ALA A 56 6.92 0.37 3.30
CA ALA A 56 8.36 0.51 3.12
C ALA A 56 9.01 1.27 4.29
N LEU A 57 8.39 2.35 4.78
CA LEU A 57 8.87 3.06 5.97
C LEU A 57 8.92 2.14 7.21
N GLY A 58 7.86 1.36 7.44
CA GLY A 58 7.80 0.40 8.55
C GLY A 58 8.81 -0.75 8.44
N LEU A 59 9.27 -1.05 7.24
CA LEU A 59 10.35 -2.02 6.97
C LEU A 59 11.75 -1.39 7.00
N HIS A 60 11.86 -0.07 7.19
CA HIS A 60 13.10 0.68 6.99
C HIS A 60 13.71 0.51 5.59
N ASP A 61 12.88 0.20 4.59
CA ASP A 61 13.27 0.09 3.19
C ASP A 61 13.20 1.47 2.52
N ASN A 62 14.26 2.25 2.73
CA ASN A 62 14.36 3.62 2.21
C ASN A 62 14.31 3.67 0.68
N VAL A 63 14.77 2.62 -0.01
CA VAL A 63 14.77 2.54 -1.47
C VAL A 63 13.33 2.38 -1.98
N ALA A 64 12.59 1.43 -1.42
CA ALA A 64 11.18 1.24 -1.80
C ALA A 64 10.31 2.45 -1.42
N ALA A 65 10.59 3.09 -0.27
CA ALA A 65 9.89 4.30 0.15
C ALA A 65 10.15 5.45 -0.84
N ALA A 66 11.40 5.68 -1.25
CA ALA A 66 11.73 6.68 -2.26
C ALA A 66 11.03 6.39 -3.59
N ALA A 67 11.06 5.14 -4.06
CA ALA A 67 10.41 4.75 -5.30
C ALA A 67 8.88 4.99 -5.28
N ALA A 68 8.20 4.61 -4.19
CA ALA A 68 6.76 4.85 -4.04
C ALA A 68 6.43 6.35 -4.03
N LYS A 69 7.24 7.14 -3.32
CA LYS A 69 7.13 8.61 -3.30
C LYS A 69 7.27 9.22 -4.70
N ASP A 70 8.27 8.78 -5.46
CA ASP A 70 8.53 9.30 -6.81
C ASP A 70 7.38 8.94 -7.77
N ILE A 71 6.86 7.71 -7.69
CA ILE A 71 5.70 7.28 -8.47
C ILE A 71 4.47 8.14 -8.10
N MET A 72 4.24 8.40 -6.81
CA MET A 72 3.14 9.25 -6.35
C MET A 72 3.24 10.65 -6.97
N PHE A 73 4.37 11.33 -6.83
CA PHE A 73 4.49 12.71 -7.33
C PHE A 73 4.55 12.80 -8.85
N LYS A 74 5.03 11.77 -9.54
CA LYS A 74 5.03 11.74 -11.01
C LYS A 74 3.65 11.49 -11.60
N ARG A 75 2.83 10.62 -10.98
CA ARG A 75 1.55 10.16 -11.56
C ARG A 75 0.32 10.80 -10.92
N PHE A 76 0.42 11.17 -9.64
CA PHE A 76 -0.70 11.63 -8.81
C PHE A 76 -0.31 12.83 -7.94
N PRO A 77 0.30 13.90 -8.48
CA PRO A 77 0.89 14.99 -7.68
C PRO A 77 -0.10 15.76 -6.80
N ASN A 78 -1.38 15.80 -7.18
CA ASN A 78 -2.40 16.65 -6.58
C ASN A 78 -3.45 15.87 -5.77
N THR A 79 -3.13 14.66 -5.30
CA THR A 79 -4.07 13.86 -4.49
C THR A 79 -3.82 14.04 -2.98
N PRO A 80 -4.83 13.76 -2.13
CA PRO A 80 -4.66 13.78 -0.68
C PRO A 80 -3.53 12.87 -0.19
N GLU A 81 -3.30 11.74 -0.87
CA GLU A 81 -2.23 10.81 -0.55
C GLU A 81 -0.85 11.37 -0.85
N ALA A 82 -0.69 12.11 -1.95
CA ALA A 82 0.54 12.81 -2.25
C ALA A 82 0.85 13.85 -1.17
N GLN A 83 -0.16 14.57 -0.69
CA GLN A 83 -0.02 15.50 0.43
C GLN A 83 0.34 14.77 1.73
N THR A 84 -0.27 13.61 1.98
CA THR A 84 0.05 12.75 3.14
C THR A 84 1.50 12.28 3.09
N ILE A 85 2.02 11.87 1.93
CA ILE A 85 3.43 11.50 1.80
C ILE A 85 4.34 12.68 2.14
N LYS A 86 4.02 13.91 1.71
CA LYS A 86 4.82 15.10 2.07
C LYS A 86 4.89 15.32 3.58
N THR A 87 3.80 15.11 4.31
CA THR A 87 3.76 15.35 5.77
C THR A 87 4.38 14.23 6.58
N LEU A 88 4.37 13.00 6.07
CA LEU A 88 5.09 11.86 6.67
C LEU A 88 6.60 11.99 6.53
N VAL A 89 7.07 12.83 5.60
CA VAL A 89 8.47 13.22 5.45
C VAL A 89 8.74 14.40 6.39
N SER A 90 8.70 14.22 7.71
CA SER A 90 9.25 15.18 8.69
C SER A 90 9.29 14.61 10.11
N PRO A 91 10.38 14.79 10.88
CA PRO A 91 11.74 15.22 10.54
C PRO A 91 12.73 14.06 10.37
#